data_AF-A0A1H3AKX4-F1
#
_entry.id   AF-A0A1H3AKX4-F1
#
_cell.length_a   1.000
_cell.length_b   1.000
_cell.length_c   1.000
_cell.angle_alpha   90.00
_cell.angle_beta   90.00
_cell.angle_gamma   90.00
#
_symmetry.space_group_name_H-M   'P 1'
#
loop_
_entity.id
_entity.type
_entity.pdbx_description
1 polymer ?
#
loop_
_entity_poly.entity_id
_entity_poly.type
_entity_poly.pdbx_seq_one_letter_code
_entity_poly.pdbx_strand_id
1 'polypeptide(L)'
;MKSNASWGIALGVAAGLLVVGCTQETQNNFGRTLQNWTGVNGVLEIYGGEKLVRRFIKIDKLTTAGATQGSGTRPYRFGYGVLDLNLNGMQDNGERAVYFEISDYSTNYVFYGDPGS
;
A
#
# COMPACT_ATOMS: atom_id res chain seq x y z
N MET A 1 -37.56 -45.38 -9.97
CA MET A 1 -37.24 -43.93 -9.94
C MET A 1 -36.04 -43.76 -9.03
N LYS A 2 -34.83 -43.61 -9.58
CA LYS A 2 -33.60 -43.44 -8.79
C LYS A 2 -33.47 -41.95 -8.45
N SER A 3 -33.34 -41.62 -7.17
CA SER A 3 -33.37 -40.25 -6.66
C SER A 3 -32.11 -39.49 -7.12
N ASN A 4 -32.29 -38.45 -7.95
CA ASN A 4 -31.22 -37.54 -8.36
C ASN A 4 -30.85 -36.53 -7.26
N ALA A 5 -31.57 -36.56 -6.13
CA ALA A 5 -31.41 -35.61 -5.02
C ALA A 5 -30.08 -35.79 -4.26
N SER A 6 -29.52 -37.01 -4.22
CA SER A 6 -28.26 -37.30 -3.53
C SER A 6 -27.03 -36.72 -4.24
N TRP A 7 -27.07 -36.58 -5.57
CA TRP A 7 -25.99 -35.95 -6.34
C TRP A 7 -25.98 -34.43 -6.19
N GLY A 8 -27.15 -33.78 -6.11
CA GLY A 8 -27.24 -32.33 -5.88
C GLY A 8 -26.66 -31.91 -4.53
N ILE A 9 -26.90 -32.72 -3.49
CA ILE A 9 -26.37 -32.46 -2.14
C ILE A 9 -24.86 -32.73 -2.07
N ALA A 10 -24.38 -33.81 -2.71
CA ALA A 10 -22.94 -34.12 -2.75
C ALA A 10 -22.13 -33.04 -3.49
N LEU A 11 -22.66 -32.48 -4.59
CA LEU A 11 -22.05 -31.36 -5.31
C LEU A 11 -22.04 -30.06 -4.49
N GLY A 12 -23.12 -29.78 -3.75
CA GLY A 12 -23.20 -28.61 -2.87
C GLY A 12 -22.21 -28.66 -1.70
N VAL A 13 -22.01 -29.85 -1.10
CA VAL A 13 -21.05 -30.04 0.00
C VAL A 13 -19.60 -30.02 -0.50
N ALA A 14 -19.32 -30.57 -1.69
CA ALA A 14 -17.99 -30.51 -2.30
C ALA A 14 -17.59 -29.06 -2.68
N ALA A 15 -18.54 -28.23 -3.13
CA ALA A 15 -18.30 -26.82 -3.40
C ALA A 15 -18.10 -25.98 -2.12
N GLY A 16 -18.81 -26.31 -1.03
CA GLY A 16 -18.67 -25.63 0.26
C GLY A 16 -17.32 -25.85 0.95
N LEU A 17 -16.70 -27.01 0.76
CA LEU A 17 -15.38 -27.34 1.32
C LEU A 17 -14.22 -26.57 0.66
N LEU A 18 -14.42 -26.03 -0.55
CA LEU A 18 -13.40 -25.23 -1.25
C LEU A 18 -13.33 -23.77 -0.76
N VAL A 19 -14.32 -23.29 0.00
CA VAL A 19 -14.40 -21.88 0.46
C VAL A 19 -13.77 -21.69 1.86
N VAL A 20 -13.45 -22.77 2.57
CA VAL A 20 -12.91 -22.72 3.95
C VAL A 20 -11.40 -22.41 3.98
N GLY A 21 -10.73 -22.36 2.83
CA GLY A 21 -9.27 -22.19 2.72
C GLY A 21 -8.76 -20.76 2.60
N CYS A 22 -9.62 -19.76 2.41
CA CYS A 22 -9.16 -18.36 2.40
C CYS A 22 -8.93 -17.88 3.83
N THR A 23 -7.73 -18.08 4.36
CA THR A 23 -7.32 -17.51 5.65
C THR A 23 -7.43 -15.99 5.60
N GLN A 24 -7.68 -15.34 6.74
CA GLN A 24 -7.63 -13.87 6.84
C GLN A 24 -6.30 -13.31 6.31
N GLU A 25 -5.18 -14.04 6.45
CA GLU A 25 -3.89 -13.65 5.85
C GLU A 25 -3.86 -13.73 4.32
N THR A 26 -4.50 -14.75 3.72
CA THR A 26 -4.61 -14.85 2.24
C THR A 26 -5.51 -13.75 1.69
N GLN A 27 -6.63 -13.47 2.38
CA GLN A 27 -7.54 -12.38 2.02
C GLN A 27 -6.87 -11.00 2.18
N ASN A 28 -6.14 -10.79 3.28
CA ASN A 28 -5.41 -9.54 3.54
C ASN A 28 -4.27 -9.32 2.53
N ASN A 29 -3.53 -10.37 2.17
CA ASN A 29 -2.50 -10.28 1.12
C ASN A 29 -3.10 -9.98 -0.25
N PHE A 30 -4.25 -10.58 -0.59
CA PHE A 30 -4.93 -10.32 -1.85
C PHE A 30 -5.47 -8.88 -1.92
N GLY A 31 -6.06 -8.38 -0.83
CA GLY A 31 -6.51 -6.98 -0.72
C GLY A 31 -5.37 -5.98 -0.92
N ARG A 32 -4.21 -6.21 -0.30
CA ARG A 32 -3.00 -5.37 -0.48
C ARG A 32 -2.44 -5.44 -1.89
N THR A 33 -2.52 -6.61 -2.53
CA THR A 33 -2.02 -6.80 -3.91
C THR A 33 -2.93 -6.13 -4.93
N LEU A 34 -4.26 -6.18 -4.75
CA LEU A 34 -5.21 -5.45 -5.59
C LEU A 34 -5.08 -3.93 -5.45
N GLN A 35 -4.92 -3.43 -4.22
CA GLN A 35 -4.67 -2.00 -3.95
C GLN A 35 -3.37 -1.49 -4.59
N ASN A 36 -2.36 -2.35 -4.77
CA ASN A 36 -1.13 -1.98 -5.46
C ASN A 36 -1.30 -1.83 -6.99
N TRP A 37 -2.35 -2.40 -7.61
CA TRP A 37 -2.52 -2.38 -9.07
C TRP A 37 -3.42 -1.25 -9.57
N THR A 38 -4.31 -0.71 -8.73
CA THR A 38 -5.24 0.38 -9.11
C THR A 38 -4.63 1.79 -9.00
N GLY A 39 -3.31 1.90 -8.80
CA GLY A 39 -2.62 3.17 -8.60
C GLY A 39 -2.73 3.61 -7.14
N VAL A 40 -1.60 3.65 -6.44
CA VAL A 40 -1.57 4.08 -5.04
C VAL A 40 -1.38 5.60 -5.05
N ASN A 41 -2.39 6.37 -4.62
CA ASN A 41 -2.24 7.81 -4.37
C ASN A 41 -1.60 8.02 -2.99
N GLY A 42 -0.35 7.59 -2.84
CA GLY A 42 0.33 7.65 -1.56
C GLY A 42 0.58 9.09 -1.10
N VAL A 43 0.40 9.31 0.20
CA VAL A 43 0.74 10.54 0.90
C VAL A 43 1.80 10.23 1.94
N LEU A 44 2.90 10.98 1.91
CA LEU A 44 3.97 10.94 2.89
C LEU A 44 3.99 12.26 3.65
N GLU A 45 3.80 12.19 4.95
CA GLU A 45 3.85 13.34 5.84
C GLU A 45 5.05 13.22 6.78
N ILE A 46 5.82 14.29 6.91
CA ILE A 46 6.97 14.36 7.82
C ILE A 46 6.67 15.36 8.93
N TYR A 47 6.87 14.94 10.17
CA TYR A 47 6.57 15.70 11.37
C TYR A 47 7.84 16.14 12.10
N GLY A 48 7.88 17.41 12.49
CA GLY A 48 8.87 17.97 13.40
C GLY A 48 8.20 18.23 14.75
N GLY A 49 8.24 17.25 15.65
CA GLY A 49 7.41 17.27 16.85
C GLY A 49 5.93 17.15 16.49
N GLU A 50 5.11 18.10 16.93
CA GLU A 50 3.66 18.12 16.67
C GLU A 50 3.29 18.79 15.33
N LYS A 51 4.27 19.29 14.58
CA LYS A 51 4.03 20.08 13.36
C LYS A 51 4.32 19.28 12.10
N LEU A 52 3.40 19.29 11.14
CA LEU A 52 3.66 18.86 9.77
C LEU A 52 4.65 19.84 9.11
N VAL A 53 5.82 19.36 8.71
CA VAL A 53 6.90 20.18 8.12
C VAL A 53 7.14 19.91 6.64
N ARG A 54 6.64 18.79 6.12
CA ARG A 54 6.75 18.41 4.72
C ARG A 54 5.64 17.42 4.36
N ARG A 55 5.05 17.57 3.18
CA ARG A 55 4.18 16.56 2.59
C ARG A 55 4.59 16.28 1.14
N PHE A 56 4.52 15.02 0.77
CA PHE A 56 4.57 14.57 -0.62
C PHE A 56 3.29 13.81 -0.92
N ILE A 57 2.68 14.06 -2.07
CA ILE A 57 1.43 13.44 -2.51
C ILE A 57 1.63 12.72 -3.85
N LYS A 58 0.65 11.92 -4.26
CA LYS A 58 0.68 11.16 -5.52
C LYS A 58 1.92 10.27 -5.61
N ILE A 59 2.25 9.59 -4.51
CA ILE A 59 3.36 8.64 -4.45
C ILE A 59 2.85 7.26 -4.84
N ASP A 60 3.32 6.77 -6.00
CA ASP A 60 2.95 5.42 -6.46
C ASP A 60 3.48 4.32 -5.53
N LYS A 61 4.73 4.49 -5.05
CA LYS A 61 5.39 3.51 -4.20
C LYS A 61 6.54 4.12 -3.42
N LEU A 62 6.59 3.76 -2.13
CA LEU A 62 7.76 3.96 -1.29
C LEU A 62 8.61 2.68 -1.28
N THR A 63 9.88 2.78 -1.69
CA THR A 63 10.77 1.63 -1.87
C THR A 63 12.00 1.74 -0.98
N THR A 64 12.59 0.62 -0.61
CA THR A 64 13.88 0.56 0.08
C THR A 64 14.96 0.03 -0.87
N ALA A 65 16.15 0.65 -0.88
CA ALA A 65 17.25 0.12 -1.68
C ALA A 65 17.77 -1.18 -1.06
N GLY A 66 17.67 -2.29 -1.79
CA GLY A 66 18.37 -3.52 -1.43
C GLY A 66 19.89 -3.31 -1.50
N ALA A 67 20.65 -3.88 -0.57
CA ALA A 67 22.10 -3.84 -0.67
C ALA A 67 22.56 -4.56 -1.94
N THR A 68 23.39 -3.89 -2.74
CA THR A 68 24.00 -4.45 -3.96
C THR A 68 24.95 -5.60 -3.64
N GLN A 69 25.53 -5.62 -2.43
CA GLN A 69 26.35 -6.70 -1.86
C GLN A 69 26.15 -6.71 -0.33
N GLY A 70 25.74 -7.85 0.24
CA GLY A 70 25.51 -8.03 1.69
C GLY A 70 24.03 -8.07 2.09
N SER A 71 23.72 -8.72 3.22
CA SER A 71 22.36 -9.00 3.70
C SER A 71 21.65 -7.80 4.38
N GLY A 72 22.24 -6.61 4.34
CA GLY A 72 21.72 -5.43 5.04
C GLY A 72 20.88 -4.54 4.15
N THR A 73 19.58 -4.47 4.38
CA THR A 73 18.70 -3.43 3.80
C THR A 73 19.21 -2.05 4.19
N ARG A 74 19.35 -1.11 3.24
CA ARG A 74 19.76 0.26 3.59
C ARG A 74 18.65 0.94 4.42
N PRO A 75 18.97 1.68 5.50
CA PRO A 75 17.99 2.24 6.43
C PRO A 75 17.39 3.55 5.91
N TYR A 76 17.04 3.59 4.63
CA TYR A 76 16.33 4.70 4.03
C TYR A 76 15.28 4.18 3.06
N ARG A 77 14.19 4.93 2.96
CA ARG A 77 13.17 4.72 1.94
C ARG A 77 13.23 5.86 0.96
N PHE A 78 12.92 5.58 -0.30
CA PHE A 78 12.89 6.57 -1.35
C PHE A 78 11.65 6.41 -2.21
N GLY A 79 11.26 7.50 -2.86
CA GLY A 79 10.08 7.54 -3.71
C GLY A 79 10.11 8.71 -4.67
N TYR A 80 9.11 8.72 -5.53
CA TYR A 80 8.78 9.84 -6.40
C TYR A 80 7.36 10.28 -6.07
N GLY A 81 7.15 11.59 -6.03
CA GLY A 81 5.84 12.18 -5.73
C GLY A 81 5.86 13.68 -5.93
N VAL A 82 4.72 14.33 -5.82
CA VAL A 82 4.61 15.79 -5.90
C VAL A 82 4.91 16.41 -4.54
N LEU A 83 5.78 17.41 -4.50
CA LEU A 83 6.01 18.21 -3.30
C LEU A 83 4.85 19.18 -3.09
N ASP A 84 4.06 18.93 -2.04
CA ASP A 84 3.00 19.82 -1.57
C ASP A 84 3.65 20.96 -0.76
N LEU A 85 3.75 22.13 -1.39
CA LEU A 85 4.50 23.28 -0.88
C LEU A 85 3.75 24.03 0.21
N ASN A 86 2.43 24.05 0.17
CA ASN A 86 1.59 24.76 1.13
C ASN A 86 0.89 23.82 2.15
N LEU A 87 1.12 22.51 2.04
CA LEU A 87 0.60 21.47 2.91
C LEU A 87 -0.93 21.35 2.87
N ASN A 88 -1.56 21.59 1.71
CA ASN A 88 -3.02 21.50 1.53
C ASN A 88 -3.52 20.12 1.06
N GLY A 89 -2.62 19.21 0.71
CA GLY A 89 -2.94 17.85 0.27
C GLY A 89 -3.36 17.73 -1.20
N MET A 90 -3.29 18.82 -1.97
CA MET A 90 -3.67 18.89 -3.37
C MET A 90 -2.47 19.36 -4.19
N GLN A 91 -2.41 18.95 -5.46
CA GLN A 91 -1.38 19.45 -6.36
C GLN A 91 -1.80 20.82 -6.91
N ASP A 92 -1.11 21.87 -6.50
CA ASP A 92 -1.32 23.22 -6.99
C ASP A 92 -0.49 23.54 -8.24
N ASN A 93 -0.87 24.64 -8.91
CA ASN A 93 -0.14 25.09 -10.09
C ASN A 93 1.31 25.48 -9.72
N GLY A 94 2.27 24.86 -10.40
CA GLY A 94 3.70 25.08 -10.16
C GLY A 94 4.35 24.04 -9.25
N GLU A 95 3.57 23.19 -8.57
CA GLU A 95 4.09 22.05 -7.82
C GLU A 95 4.52 20.92 -8.76
N ARG A 96 5.70 20.35 -8.49
CA ARG A 96 6.37 19.40 -9.38
C ARG A 96 6.63 18.08 -8.69
N ALA A 97 6.66 17.03 -9.51
CA ALA A 97 7.18 15.74 -9.08
C ALA A 97 8.67 15.84 -8.76
N VAL A 98 9.07 15.26 -7.64
CA VAL A 98 10.44 15.22 -7.16
C VAL A 98 10.80 13.80 -6.69
N TYR A 99 12.09 13.52 -6.72
CA TYR A 99 12.68 12.40 -5.99
C TYR A 99 12.91 12.80 -4.54
N PHE A 100 12.66 11.90 -3.59
CA PHE A 100 12.98 12.12 -2.18
C PHE A 100 13.49 10.83 -1.52
N GLU A 101 14.29 11.03 -0.47
CA GLU A 101 14.74 9.98 0.44
C GLU A 101 14.39 10.37 1.88
N ILE A 102 13.98 9.39 2.67
CA ILE A 102 13.73 9.53 4.11
C ILE A 102 14.53 8.47 4.87
N SER A 103 15.13 8.89 5.98
CA SER A 103 15.87 8.00 6.86
C SER A 103 14.91 7.28 7.80
N ASP A 104 15.05 5.96 7.92
CA ASP A 104 14.27 5.14 8.85
C ASP A 104 14.66 5.39 10.32
N TYR A 105 15.78 6.04 10.60
CA TYR A 105 16.25 6.29 11.97
C TYR A 105 15.91 7.67 12.51
N SER A 106 15.76 8.67 11.65
CA SER A 106 15.74 10.08 12.07
C SER A 106 14.57 10.89 11.52
N THR A 107 13.76 10.31 10.63
CA THR A 107 12.61 11.00 10.04
C THR A 107 11.35 10.47 10.71
N ASN A 108 10.62 11.32 11.44
CA ASN A 108 9.29 10.98 11.91
C ASN A 108 8.31 11.20 10.75
N TYR A 109 7.74 10.12 10.22
CA TYR A 109 6.82 10.20 9.10
C TYR A 109 5.70 9.18 9.17
N VAL A 110 4.63 9.49 8.44
CA VAL A 110 3.52 8.57 8.19
C VAL A 110 3.34 8.48 6.68
N PHE A 111 3.31 7.25 6.16
CA PHE A 111 2.97 6.97 4.76
C PHE A 111 1.63 6.24 4.72
N TYR A 112 0.66 6.79 4.00
CA TYR A 112 -0.70 6.25 3.90
C TYR A 112 -1.24 6.43 2.48
N GLY A 113 -2.25 5.66 2.10
CA GLY A 113 -2.98 5.88 0.85
C GLY A 113 -4.01 6.99 1.02
N ASP A 114 -4.20 7.83 -0.01
CA ASP A 114 -5.23 8.86 0.00
C ASP A 114 -6.63 8.23 0.23
N PRO A 115 -7.30 8.56 1.35
CA PRO A 115 -8.61 8.00 1.69
C PRO A 115 -9.74 8.45 0.75
N GLY A 116 -9.49 9.40 -0.17
CA GLY A 116 -10.44 9.91 -1.15
C GLY A 116 -10.19 9.48 -2.60
N SER A 117 -9.35 8.46 -2.85
CA SER A 117 -9.04 7.94 -4.20
C SER A 117 -9.80 6.69 -4.60
#